data_AF-R7QRT7-F1
#
_entry.id   AF-R7QRT7-F1
#
_cell.length_a   1.000
_cell.length_b   1.000
_cell.length_c   1.000
_cell.angle_alpha   90.00
_cell.angle_beta   90.00
_cell.angle_gamma   90.00
#
_symmetry.space_group_name_H-M   'P 1'
#
loop_
_entity.id
_entity.type
_entity.pdbx_description
1 polymer ?
#
loop_
_entity_poly.entity_id
_entity_poly.type
_entity_poly.pdbx_seq_one_letter_code
_entity_poly.pdbx_strand_id
1 'polypeptide(L)'
;MRFTQNVNHLSVALRGIRSLSSKQSTVDPAEVAKFAATAAKWWHPDGSAAPLHRMNPTRVAYIRSVVERNMVNLRGLQAIPPSSKPLTGISLVDVGCGGELAQQFSIT
;
A
#
# COMPACT_ATOMS: atom_id res chain seq x y z
N MET A 1 23.08 -26.34 -59.01
CA MET A 1 22.09 -25.39 -59.55
C MET A 1 21.85 -24.32 -58.50
N ARG A 2 22.18 -23.06 -58.82
CA ARG A 2 21.93 -21.90 -57.97
C ARG A 2 20.49 -21.45 -58.16
N PHE A 3 19.75 -21.23 -57.08
CA PHE A 3 18.60 -20.32 -57.08
C PHE A 3 18.83 -19.28 -56.00
N THR A 4 19.15 -18.07 -56.43
CA THR A 4 19.11 -16.85 -55.63
C THR A 4 17.66 -16.44 -55.43
N GLN A 5 17.22 -16.20 -54.21
CA GLN A 5 16.07 -15.32 -53.96
C GLN A 5 16.59 -13.98 -53.46
N ASN A 6 16.50 -12.99 -54.36
CA ASN A 6 16.58 -11.58 -54.04
C ASN A 6 15.19 -11.02 -54.36
N VAL A 7 14.48 -10.53 -53.34
CA VAL A 7 13.36 -9.61 -53.51
C VAL A 7 13.54 -8.46 -52.53
N ASN A 8 13.92 -7.31 -53.08
CA ASN A 8 13.75 -6.01 -52.46
C ASN A 8 12.25 -5.76 -52.23
N HIS A 9 11.79 -5.57 -50.99
CA HIS A 9 10.69 -4.64 -50.73
C HIS A 9 10.56 -4.31 -49.24
N LEU A 10 10.15 -3.07 -48.96
CA LEU A 10 9.67 -2.54 -47.67
C LEU A 10 10.70 -1.88 -46.74
N SER A 11 11.27 -0.78 -47.22
CA SER A 11 11.52 0.38 -46.36
C SER A 11 10.18 1.09 -46.09
N VAL A 12 9.36 0.63 -45.15
CA VAL A 12 8.19 1.40 -44.69
C VAL A 12 8.02 1.30 -43.16
N ALA A 13 8.27 2.44 -42.51
CA ALA A 13 7.73 2.88 -41.21
C ALA A 13 8.17 2.16 -39.91
N LEU A 14 9.44 2.33 -39.51
CA LEU A 14 9.86 2.23 -38.09
C LEU A 14 9.64 3.54 -37.29
N ARG A 15 8.83 4.49 -37.80
CA ARG A 15 8.56 5.79 -37.14
C ARG A 15 7.33 5.78 -36.21
N GLY A 16 6.97 4.62 -35.63
CA GLY A 16 5.66 4.46 -34.99
C GLY A 16 5.63 3.98 -33.55
N ILE A 17 6.63 3.22 -33.06
CA ILE A 17 6.56 2.69 -31.70
C ILE A 17 7.33 3.62 -30.78
N ARG A 18 6.71 4.76 -30.42
CA ARG A 18 7.06 5.41 -29.16
C ARG A 18 6.73 4.41 -28.06
N SER A 19 7.74 3.94 -27.33
CA SER A 19 7.52 3.32 -26.03
C SER A 19 6.71 4.32 -25.19
N LEU A 20 5.42 4.07 -25.03
CA LEU A 20 4.58 4.78 -24.06
C LEU A 20 4.92 4.23 -22.68
N SER A 21 6.15 4.47 -22.22
CA SER A 21 6.48 4.36 -20.81
C SER A 21 6.15 5.67 -20.12
N SER A 22 4.86 5.97 -19.94
CA SER A 22 4.47 6.95 -18.92
C SER A 22 4.51 6.26 -17.56
N LYS A 23 5.72 6.11 -16.99
CA LYS A 23 5.85 5.96 -15.54
C LYS A 23 5.56 7.32 -14.90
N GLN A 24 4.32 7.79 -15.03
CA GLN A 24 3.88 8.98 -14.32
C GLN A 24 3.66 8.55 -12.87
N SER A 25 4.49 9.05 -11.96
CA SER A 25 4.33 8.79 -10.53
C SER A 25 3.08 9.49 -9.99
N THR A 26 2.34 8.84 -9.11
CA THR A 26 1.24 9.46 -8.33
C THR A 26 1.74 10.14 -7.06
N VAL A 27 3.05 10.15 -6.82
CA VAL A 27 3.66 10.75 -5.62
C VAL A 27 3.83 12.25 -5.83
N ASP A 28 3.32 13.05 -4.89
CA ASP A 28 3.55 14.49 -4.81
C ASP A 28 4.78 14.79 -3.94
N PRO A 29 5.89 15.31 -4.49
CA PRO A 29 7.09 15.66 -3.73
C PRO A 29 6.85 16.72 -2.66
N ALA A 30 5.90 17.63 -2.85
CA ALA A 30 5.61 18.69 -1.88
C ALA A 30 4.98 18.12 -0.60
N GLU A 31 4.06 17.16 -0.74
CA GLU A 31 3.49 16.48 0.42
C GLU A 31 4.54 15.62 1.14
N VAL A 32 5.42 14.93 0.40
CA VAL A 32 6.54 14.20 1.02
C VAL A 32 7.43 15.13 1.85
N ALA A 33 7.81 16.29 1.30
CA ALA A 33 8.64 17.26 2.01
C ALA A 33 7.98 17.81 3.28
N LYS A 34 6.68 18.11 3.22
CA LYS A 34 5.87 18.58 4.35
C LYS A 34 5.82 17.56 5.49
N PHE A 35 5.59 16.29 5.19
CA PHE A 35 5.61 15.23 6.21
C PHE A 35 7.01 14.99 6.76
N ALA A 36 8.04 14.97 5.90
CA ALA A 36 9.43 14.83 6.31
C ALA A 36 9.87 15.92 7.30
N ALA A 37 9.45 17.17 7.08
CA ALA A 37 9.80 18.31 7.95
C ALA A 37 9.27 18.17 9.39
N THR A 38 8.23 17.36 9.62
CA THR A 38 7.65 17.15 10.96
C THR A 38 7.90 15.75 11.53
N ALA A 39 8.57 14.87 10.77
CA ALA A 39 8.72 13.45 11.12
C ALA A 39 9.43 13.20 12.46
N ALA A 40 10.45 14.00 12.80
CA ALA A 40 11.17 13.90 14.07
C ALA A 40 10.25 14.10 15.29
N LYS A 41 9.12 14.78 15.12
CA LYS A 41 8.17 15.10 16.19
C LYS A 41 6.93 14.20 16.20
N TRP A 42 6.84 13.23 15.30
CA TRP A 42 5.64 12.38 15.19
C TRP A 42 5.28 11.67 16.49
N TRP A 43 6.26 11.27 17.30
CA TRP A 43 6.01 10.56 18.55
C TRP A 43 5.85 11.45 19.78
N HIS A 44 5.97 12.77 19.64
CA HIS A 44 5.72 13.65 20.77
C HIS A 44 4.21 13.70 21.08
N PRO A 45 3.80 13.54 22.35
CA PRO A 45 2.39 13.56 22.75
C PRO A 45 1.63 14.84 22.35
N ASP A 46 2.36 15.96 22.30
CA ASP A 46 1.84 17.28 21.89
C ASP A 46 2.40 17.73 20.53
N GLY A 47 2.98 16.80 19.76
CA GLY A 47 3.53 17.05 18.43
C GLY A 47 2.46 17.22 17.35
N SER A 48 2.87 17.45 16.11
CA SER A 48 1.96 17.59 14.95
C SER A 48 1.03 16.39 14.74
N ALA A 49 1.42 15.20 15.22
CA ALA A 49 0.63 13.99 15.15
C ALA A 49 -0.20 13.68 16.41
N ALA A 50 -0.25 14.58 17.41
CA ALA A 50 -1.05 14.41 18.64
C ALA A 50 -2.51 13.96 18.40
N PRO A 51 -3.24 14.51 17.40
CA PRO A 51 -4.58 14.01 17.09
C PRO A 51 -4.61 12.53 16.67
N LEU A 52 -3.62 12.08 15.89
CA LEU A 52 -3.52 10.69 15.43
C LEU A 52 -3.27 9.73 16.60
N HIS A 53 -2.42 10.11 17.56
CA HIS A 53 -2.23 9.34 18.80
C HIS A 53 -3.53 9.13 19.57
N ARG A 54 -4.31 10.21 19.74
CA ARG A 54 -5.59 10.16 20.47
C ARG A 54 -6.64 9.32 19.74
N MET A 55 -6.62 9.31 18.41
CA MET A 55 -7.55 8.52 17.59
C MET A 55 -7.17 7.04 17.50
N ASN A 56 -5.91 6.68 17.75
CA ASN A 56 -5.42 5.33 17.54
C ASN A 56 -6.22 4.23 18.25
N PRO A 57 -6.60 4.35 19.55
CA PRO A 57 -7.39 3.31 20.21
C PRO A 57 -8.70 3.00 19.49
N THR A 58 -9.42 4.04 19.06
CA THR A 58 -10.67 3.89 18.28
C THR A 58 -10.40 3.29 16.91
N ARG A 59 -9.34 3.75 16.22
CA ARG A 59 -8.96 3.24 14.89
C ARG A 59 -8.63 1.74 14.94
N VAL A 60 -7.82 1.32 15.91
CA VAL A 60 -7.38 -0.06 16.07
C VAL A 60 -8.55 -0.97 16.43
N ALA A 61 -9.42 -0.54 17.34
CA ALA A 61 -10.65 -1.27 17.67
C ALA A 61 -11.55 -1.45 16.45
N TYR A 62 -11.71 -0.40 15.63
CA TYR A 62 -12.48 -0.47 14.40
C TYR A 62 -11.87 -1.45 13.39
N ILE A 63 -10.57 -1.31 13.09
CA ILE A 63 -9.86 -2.20 12.16
C ILE A 63 -9.98 -3.66 12.60
N ARG A 64 -9.77 -3.94 13.89
CA ARG A 64 -9.95 -5.28 14.46
C ARG A 64 -11.36 -5.82 14.21
N SER A 65 -12.39 -5.02 14.50
CA SER A 65 -13.79 -5.43 14.28
C SER A 65 -14.11 -5.72 12.81
N VAL A 66 -13.49 -4.99 11.87
CA VAL A 66 -13.66 -5.21 10.43
C VAL A 66 -12.95 -6.49 10.01
N VAL A 67 -11.71 -6.68 10.46
CA VAL A 67 -10.93 -7.91 10.20
C VAL A 67 -11.68 -9.12 10.73
N GLU A 68 -12.13 -9.10 11.98
CA GLU A 68 -12.83 -10.23 12.60
C GLU A 68 -14.09 -10.60 11.81
N ARG A 69 -14.94 -9.63 11.44
CA ARG A 69 -16.13 -9.87 10.61
C ARG A 69 -15.77 -10.45 9.24
N ASN A 70 -14.74 -9.93 8.60
CA ASN A 70 -14.30 -10.45 7.29
C ASN A 70 -13.71 -11.86 7.41
N MET A 71 -13.02 -12.16 8.50
CA MET A 71 -12.46 -13.50 8.74
C MET A 71 -13.51 -14.54 9.07
N VAL A 72 -14.58 -14.18 9.78
CA VAL A 72 -15.77 -15.03 9.95
C VAL A 72 -16.27 -15.49 8.59
N ASN A 73 -16.45 -14.54 7.66
CA ASN A 73 -16.93 -14.83 6.31
C ASN A 73 -15.92 -15.68 5.51
N LEU A 74 -14.64 -15.31 5.50
CA LEU A 74 -13.61 -16.00 4.71
C LEU A 74 -13.29 -17.41 5.23
N ARG A 75 -13.39 -17.63 6.54
CA ARG A 75 -13.10 -18.91 7.20
C ARG A 75 -14.35 -19.78 7.39
N GLY A 76 -15.54 -19.29 7.05
CA GLY A 76 -16.81 -19.99 7.27
C GLY A 76 -17.13 -20.21 8.75
N LEU A 77 -16.66 -19.32 9.62
CA LEU A 77 -16.93 -19.39 11.07
C LEU A 77 -18.24 -18.67 11.38
N GLN A 78 -18.85 -18.94 12.55
CA GLN A 78 -20.00 -18.17 13.05
C GLN A 78 -19.55 -16.95 13.87
N ALA A 79 -18.38 -17.03 14.51
CA ALA A 79 -17.75 -15.95 15.25
C ALA A 79 -16.23 -16.21 15.41
N ILE A 80 -15.47 -15.17 15.68
CA ILE A 80 -14.06 -15.26 16.07
C ILE A 80 -13.98 -15.48 17.59
N PRO A 81 -13.36 -16.57 18.09
CA PRO A 81 -13.19 -16.78 19.53
C PRO A 81 -12.37 -15.65 20.17
N PRO A 82 -12.66 -15.20 21.40
CA PRO A 82 -11.95 -14.11 22.06
C PRO A 82 -10.43 -14.30 22.19
N SER A 83 -9.99 -15.56 22.30
CA SER A 83 -8.58 -15.95 22.40
C SER A 83 -7.89 -16.24 21.07
N SER A 84 -8.62 -16.12 19.96
CA SER A 84 -8.05 -16.37 18.65
C SER A 84 -7.17 -15.19 18.21
N LYS A 85 -6.21 -15.51 17.35
CA LYS A 85 -5.33 -14.54 16.69
C LYS A 85 -5.86 -14.36 15.27
N PRO A 86 -6.83 -13.45 15.02
CA PRO A 86 -7.56 -13.38 13.76
C PRO A 86 -6.65 -13.07 12.56
N LEU A 87 -5.48 -12.47 12.81
CA LEU A 87 -4.47 -12.17 11.79
C LEU A 87 -3.51 -13.34 11.49
N THR A 88 -3.65 -14.49 12.14
CA THR A 88 -2.74 -15.63 11.91
C THR A 88 -2.84 -16.11 10.47
N GLY A 89 -1.68 -16.15 9.79
CA GLY A 89 -1.58 -16.56 8.39
C GLY A 89 -2.12 -15.53 7.40
N ILE A 90 -2.30 -14.28 7.82
CA ILE A 90 -2.72 -13.16 6.97
C ILE A 90 -1.56 -12.18 6.85
N SER A 91 -1.26 -11.75 5.63
CA SER A 91 -0.33 -10.66 5.37
C SER A 91 -1.08 -9.33 5.41
N LEU A 92 -0.59 -8.39 6.22
CA LEU A 92 -1.13 -7.03 6.35
C LEU A 92 -0.16 -6.03 5.72
N VAL A 93 -0.69 -4.99 5.08
CA VAL A 93 0.07 -3.84 4.55
C VAL A 93 -0.54 -2.54 5.09
N ASP A 94 0.29 -1.67 5.64
CA ASP A 94 -0.08 -0.31 6.03
C ASP A 94 0.46 0.68 4.99
N VAL A 95 -0.44 1.25 4.18
CA VAL A 95 -0.07 2.18 3.11
C VAL A 95 -0.02 3.59 3.67
N GLY A 96 1.16 4.20 3.63
CA GLY A 96 1.38 5.50 4.27
C GLY A 96 1.65 5.38 5.77
N CYS A 97 2.33 4.30 6.19
CA CYS A 97 2.60 3.99 7.59
C CYS A 97 3.27 5.14 8.38
N GLY A 98 4.07 5.98 7.71
CA GLY A 98 4.61 7.21 8.26
C GLY A 98 5.32 6.95 9.59
N GLY A 99 4.96 7.68 10.64
CA GLY A 99 5.52 7.47 11.97
C GLY A 99 5.04 6.21 12.68
N GLU A 100 4.64 5.15 11.98
CA GLU A 100 4.20 3.85 12.52
C GLU A 100 3.12 3.93 13.62
N LEU A 101 2.36 5.02 13.64
CA LEU A 101 1.39 5.29 14.70
C LEU A 101 0.31 4.21 14.77
N ALA A 102 -0.07 3.64 13.62
CA ALA A 102 -1.06 2.56 13.56
C ALA A 102 -0.58 1.29 14.26
N GLN A 103 0.73 1.03 14.22
CA GLN A 103 1.34 -0.18 14.73
C GLN A 103 1.68 -0.09 16.23
N GLN A 104 1.54 1.10 16.84
CA GLN A 104 1.81 1.33 18.26
C GLN A 104 0.92 0.47 19.18
N PHE A 105 -0.27 0.08 18.70
CA PHE A 105 -1.13 -0.90 19.33
C PHE A 105 -1.07 -2.16 18.48
N SER A 106 -0.19 -3.10 18.82
CA SER A 106 -0.07 -4.38 18.12
C SER A 106 -1.46 -4.95 17.84
N ILE A 107 -1.80 -5.02 16.55
CA ILE A 107 -3.08 -5.58 16.07
C ILE A 107 -3.02 -7.13 16.09
N THR A 108 -1.90 -7.70 16.54
CA THR A 108 -1.54 -9.12 16.55
C THR A 108 -2.23 -9.93 17.63
#